data_AF-A0A150T9X1-F1
#
_entry.id   AF-A0A150T9X1-F1
#
_cell.length_a   1.000
_cell.length_b   1.000
_cell.length_c   1.000
_cell.angle_alpha   90.00
_cell.angle_beta   90.00
_cell.angle_gamma   90.00
#
_symmetry.space_group_name_H-M   'P 1'
#
loop_
_entity.id
_entity.type
_entity.pdbx_description
1 polymer ?
#
loop_
_entity_poly.entity_id
_entity_poly.type
_entity_poly.pdbx_seq_one_letter_code
_entity_poly.pdbx_strand_id
1 'polypeptide(L)'
;MAVDERAWAVLEPGGDPFEPLPEVEGVHPGVGCTRGRYHSESMTAPSQLFQAIMAKYRSLENPDFRWVVEEYERKPYRELERRLVSRFSIEDITDLNNDVSCVFAISPEGSEARWTLKLSLVGPYAVLLRETGARGWDVYVQGEADARSEDERWILEACRQHAIEVLRLDVLKTPIGLRLFDTDPENVRLYQALFSDNDYLPGEYDAEHGA
;
A
#
# COMPACT_ATOMS: atom_id res chain seq x y z
N MET A 1 16.66 2.09 -52.64
CA MET A 1 17.34 3.39 -52.82
C MET A 1 18.09 3.67 -51.55
N ALA A 2 19.41 3.73 -51.65
CA ALA A 2 20.35 3.99 -50.57
C ALA A 2 21.05 5.33 -50.86
N VAL A 3 21.12 6.21 -49.86
CA VAL A 3 22.12 7.25 -49.49
C VAL A 3 21.49 8.06 -48.34
N ASP A 4 22.16 8.61 -47.33
CA ASP A 4 23.55 9.04 -47.22
C ASP A 4 23.98 9.12 -45.73
N GLU A 5 25.28 9.00 -45.53
CA GLU A 5 26.06 9.17 -44.31
C GLU A 5 26.49 10.63 -44.08
N ARG A 6 27.03 10.92 -42.88
CA ARG A 6 28.00 11.96 -42.45
C ARG A 6 27.48 12.81 -41.29
N ALA A 7 27.97 12.65 -40.05
CA ALA A 7 29.33 12.88 -39.52
C ALA A 7 29.70 14.37 -39.40
N TRP A 8 29.74 14.88 -38.17
CA TRP A 8 30.51 16.05 -37.69
C TRP A 8 30.77 15.83 -36.18
N ALA A 9 31.98 15.39 -35.78
CA ALA A 9 33.10 16.18 -35.22
C ALA A 9 32.76 16.84 -33.86
N VAL A 10 33.17 16.31 -32.69
CA VAL A 10 34.50 16.31 -32.03
C VAL A 10 35.25 17.64 -32.11
N LEU A 11 35.21 18.39 -31.00
CA LEU A 11 36.24 19.34 -30.55
C LEU A 11 36.19 19.49 -29.02
N GLU A 12 37.15 18.88 -28.31
CA GLU A 12 37.77 19.46 -27.09
C GLU A 12 39.13 20.06 -27.54
N PRO A 13 39.70 21.10 -26.86
CA PRO A 13 40.56 20.83 -25.70
C PRO A 13 40.74 21.99 -24.67
N GLY A 14 41.33 21.65 -23.51
CA GLY A 14 42.10 22.56 -22.63
C GLY A 14 41.34 23.04 -21.39
N GLY A 15 41.67 22.72 -20.15
CA GLY A 15 42.96 22.39 -19.57
C GLY A 15 43.56 23.65 -18.92
N ASP A 16 43.48 23.76 -17.59
CA ASP A 16 44.58 24.21 -16.72
C ASP A 16 44.26 24.04 -15.21
N PRO A 17 45.28 24.04 -14.34
CA PRO A 17 45.36 23.18 -13.15
C PRO A 17 45.15 23.88 -11.81
N PHE A 18 44.86 23.06 -10.79
CA PHE A 18 45.17 23.18 -9.36
C PHE A 18 45.58 24.54 -8.79
N GLU A 19 44.79 25.04 -7.84
CA GLU A 19 45.32 25.68 -6.63
C GLU A 19 44.76 24.98 -5.36
N PRO A 20 45.60 24.68 -4.35
CA PRO A 20 45.21 23.98 -3.15
C PRO A 20 44.51 24.89 -2.13
N LEU A 21 43.60 24.27 -1.38
CA LEU A 21 42.85 24.85 -0.27
C LEU A 21 43.78 25.26 0.90
N PRO A 22 43.50 26.36 1.61
CA PRO A 22 44.12 26.59 2.92
C PRO A 22 43.54 25.61 3.95
N GLU A 23 44.44 24.91 4.63
CA GLU A 23 44.18 24.17 5.85
C GLU A 23 43.64 25.12 6.93
N VAL A 24 42.43 24.85 7.42
CA VAL A 24 41.92 25.47 8.64
C VAL A 24 41.79 24.36 9.67
N GLU A 25 42.84 24.19 10.46
CA GLU A 25 42.79 23.47 11.72
C GLU A 25 41.84 24.20 12.68
N GLY A 26 40.75 23.53 13.02
CA GLY A 26 39.73 24.04 13.93
C GLY A 26 39.02 22.89 14.63
N VAL A 27 39.71 22.29 15.59
CA VAL A 27 39.15 21.32 16.53
C VAL A 27 38.09 22.00 17.39
N HIS A 28 36.82 21.64 17.19
CA HIS A 28 35.75 21.86 18.16
C HIS A 28 35.02 20.54 18.43
N PRO A 29 35.21 19.92 19.61
CA PRO A 29 34.36 18.84 20.07
C PRO A 29 33.17 19.47 20.78
N GLY A 30 31.99 19.44 20.18
CA GLY A 30 30.85 20.05 20.86
C GLY A 30 29.54 20.02 20.10
N VAL A 31 28.68 19.12 20.55
CA VAL A 31 27.22 19.28 20.59
C VAL A 31 26.50 19.11 19.26
N GLY A 32 25.88 17.94 19.12
CA GLY A 32 24.81 17.75 18.16
C GLY A 32 24.47 16.30 17.94
N CYS A 33 24.18 15.54 19.00
CA CYS A 33 23.31 14.37 18.83
C CYS A 33 22.02 14.88 18.21
N THR A 34 21.90 14.79 16.88
CA THR A 34 20.61 14.76 16.21
C THR A 34 19.90 13.55 16.78
N ARG A 35 19.11 13.79 17.84
CA ARG A 35 18.04 12.89 18.24
C ARG A 35 17.21 12.71 16.99
N GLY A 36 17.43 11.59 16.30
CA GLY A 36 16.48 11.09 15.33
C GLY A 36 15.15 11.13 16.03
N ARG A 37 14.27 12.02 15.58
CA ARG A 37 12.86 11.89 15.88
C ARG A 37 12.49 10.58 15.23
N TYR A 38 12.50 9.51 16.01
CA TYR A 38 11.61 8.40 15.77
C TYR A 38 10.24 9.06 15.76
N HIS A 39 9.74 9.36 14.56
CA HIS A 39 8.33 9.55 14.38
C HIS A 39 7.73 8.26 14.91
N SER A 40 7.14 8.35 16.10
CA SER A 40 6.21 7.36 16.60
C SER A 40 5.16 7.25 15.50
N GLU A 41 5.32 6.28 14.61
CA GLU A 41 4.30 5.89 13.66
C GLU A 41 3.09 5.56 14.53
N SER A 42 2.16 6.51 14.61
CA SER A 42 0.95 6.37 15.40
C SER A 42 0.11 5.33 14.70
N MET A 43 0.28 4.07 15.09
CA MET A 43 -0.45 2.95 14.54
C MET A 43 -1.88 2.97 15.09
N THR A 44 -2.89 2.85 14.23
CA THR A 44 -4.27 2.74 14.67
C THR A 44 -4.41 1.49 15.53
N ALA A 45 -4.88 1.67 16.76
CA ALA A 45 -5.10 0.58 17.67
C ALA A 45 -6.31 -0.26 17.24
N PRO A 46 -6.35 -1.59 17.50
CA PRO A 46 -7.51 -2.43 17.20
C PRO A 46 -8.83 -1.88 17.74
N SER A 47 -8.80 -1.21 18.90
CA SER A 47 -9.99 -0.57 19.48
C SER A 47 -10.57 0.55 18.62
N GLN A 48 -9.74 1.32 17.90
CA GLN A 48 -10.20 2.37 17.00
C GLN A 48 -10.81 1.77 15.73
N LEU A 49 -10.21 0.71 15.17
CA LEU A 49 -10.78 -0.04 14.04
C LEU A 49 -12.14 -0.62 14.40
N PHE A 50 -12.26 -1.20 15.60
CA PHE A 50 -13.52 -1.74 16.10
C PHE A 50 -14.62 -0.67 16.16
N GLN A 51 -14.30 0.56 16.61
CA GLN A 51 -15.28 1.66 16.62
C GLN A 51 -15.72 2.05 15.21
N ALA A 52 -14.79 2.11 14.25
CA ALA A 52 -15.11 2.41 12.85
C ALA A 52 -16.03 1.33 12.24
N ILE A 53 -15.71 0.06 12.47
CA ILE A 53 -16.52 -1.09 12.06
C ILE A 53 -17.93 -0.98 12.66
N MET A 54 -18.05 -0.79 13.97
CA MET A 54 -19.35 -0.66 14.64
C MET A 54 -20.17 0.51 14.12
N ALA A 55 -19.55 1.64 13.79
CA ALA A 55 -20.24 2.80 13.23
C ALA A 55 -20.87 2.51 11.85
N LYS A 56 -20.23 1.67 11.04
CA LYS A 56 -20.70 1.30 9.70
C LYS A 56 -21.70 0.15 9.73
N TYR A 57 -21.34 -0.95 10.38
CA TYR A 57 -22.13 -2.19 10.42
C TYR A 57 -23.31 -2.14 11.39
N ARG A 58 -23.29 -1.24 12.38
CA ARG A 58 -24.30 -1.05 13.45
C ARG A 58 -24.43 -2.21 14.44
N SER A 59 -24.23 -3.44 14.00
CA SER A 59 -24.28 -4.66 14.82
C SER A 59 -23.29 -5.69 14.29
N LEU A 60 -22.66 -6.44 15.19
CA LEU A 60 -21.81 -7.56 14.81
C LEU A 60 -22.64 -8.82 14.50
N GLU A 61 -23.76 -9.02 15.18
CA GLU A 61 -24.60 -10.21 15.02
C GLU A 61 -25.57 -10.09 13.83
N ASN A 62 -25.99 -8.87 13.51
CA ASN A 62 -26.89 -8.59 12.38
C ASN A 62 -26.38 -7.35 11.61
N PRO A 63 -25.28 -7.50 10.87
CA PRO A 63 -24.62 -6.37 10.23
C PRO A 63 -25.47 -5.77 9.10
N ASP A 64 -25.44 -4.44 8.99
CA ASP A 64 -25.96 -3.72 7.82
C ASP A 64 -24.85 -3.62 6.76
N PHE A 65 -25.12 -4.07 5.53
CA PHE A 65 -24.19 -4.00 4.39
C PHE A 65 -24.64 -3.02 3.30
N ARG A 66 -25.84 -2.43 3.42
CA ARG A 66 -26.39 -1.56 2.37
C ARG A 66 -25.52 -0.32 2.12
N TRP A 67 -24.77 0.09 3.13
CA TRP A 67 -23.85 1.22 3.05
C TRP A 67 -22.68 0.98 2.10
N VAL A 68 -22.32 -0.27 1.78
CA VAL A 68 -21.13 -0.60 0.98
C VAL A 68 -21.27 -0.02 -0.43
N VAL A 69 -22.40 -0.26 -1.09
CA VAL A 69 -22.68 0.27 -2.43
C VAL A 69 -22.73 1.79 -2.42
N GLU A 70 -23.45 2.38 -1.45
CA GLU A 70 -23.57 3.84 -1.32
C GLU A 70 -22.20 4.52 -1.13
N GLU A 71 -21.32 3.90 -0.33
CA GLU A 71 -19.98 4.40 -0.07
C GLU A 71 -19.06 4.23 -1.27
N TYR A 72 -19.13 3.11 -1.98
CA TYR A 72 -18.38 2.89 -3.23
C TYR A 72 -18.78 3.92 -4.31
N GLU A 73 -20.08 4.15 -4.51
CA GLU A 73 -20.59 5.12 -5.48
C GLU A 73 -20.16 6.56 -5.19
N ARG A 74 -19.93 6.90 -3.91
CA ARG A 74 -19.38 8.20 -3.50
C ARG A 74 -17.95 8.44 -3.97
N LYS A 75 -17.23 7.38 -4.37
CA LYS A 75 -15.82 7.39 -4.80
C LYS A 75 -14.89 8.10 -3.79
N PRO A 76 -14.85 7.66 -2.51
CA PRO A 76 -14.07 8.32 -1.47
C PRO A 76 -12.58 8.40 -1.79
N TYR A 77 -12.08 7.50 -2.64
CA TYR A 77 -10.67 7.38 -3.00
C TYR A 77 -10.31 7.96 -4.37
N ARG A 78 -11.22 8.69 -5.03
CA ARG A 78 -11.02 9.21 -6.39
C ARG A 78 -9.71 10.00 -6.58
N GLU A 79 -9.32 10.80 -5.60
CA GLU A 79 -8.09 11.59 -5.72
C GLU A 79 -6.82 10.74 -5.59
N LEU A 80 -6.84 9.66 -4.78
CA LEU A 80 -5.75 8.69 -4.73
C LEU A 80 -5.69 7.89 -6.04
N GLU A 81 -6.84 7.43 -6.54
CA GLU A 81 -6.95 6.73 -7.83
C GLU A 81 -6.35 7.57 -8.97
N ARG A 82 -6.75 8.85 -9.09
CA ARG A 82 -6.19 9.79 -10.07
C ARG A 82 -4.68 9.95 -9.98
N ARG A 83 -4.15 9.88 -8.77
CA ARG A 83 -2.72 9.96 -8.54
C ARG A 83 -2.02 8.67 -8.98
N LEU A 84 -2.58 7.51 -8.64
CA LEU A 84 -2.04 6.21 -9.04
C LEU A 84 -1.97 6.05 -10.57
N VAL A 85 -3.03 6.43 -11.30
CA VAL A 85 -3.05 6.35 -12.78
C VAL A 85 -2.04 7.27 -13.47
N SER A 86 -1.49 8.27 -12.77
CA SER A 86 -0.43 9.13 -13.34
C SER A 86 0.92 8.42 -13.45
N ARG A 87 1.09 7.28 -12.77
CA ARG A 87 2.34 6.50 -12.71
C ARG A 87 2.17 5.04 -13.13
N PHE A 88 1.00 4.47 -12.91
CA PHE A 88 0.74 3.04 -13.10
C PHE A 88 -0.44 2.81 -14.03
N SER A 89 -0.50 1.61 -14.61
CA SER A 89 -1.76 1.06 -15.11
C SER A 89 -2.56 0.54 -13.91
N ILE A 90 -3.80 1.01 -13.78
CA ILE A 90 -4.71 0.66 -12.69
C ILE A 90 -5.97 0.03 -13.29
N GLU A 91 -6.38 -1.10 -12.74
CA GLU A 91 -7.66 -1.74 -13.02
C GLU A 91 -8.46 -1.84 -11.72
N ASP A 92 -9.71 -1.38 -11.73
CA ASP A 92 -10.64 -1.59 -10.62
C ASP A 92 -11.26 -2.99 -10.77
N ILE A 93 -10.90 -3.87 -9.84
CA ILE A 93 -11.33 -5.27 -9.80
C ILE A 93 -12.27 -5.52 -8.61
N THR A 94 -12.89 -4.47 -8.07
CA THR A 94 -13.81 -4.56 -6.92
C THR A 94 -15.03 -5.42 -7.26
N ASP A 95 -15.31 -6.43 -6.43
CA ASP A 95 -16.56 -7.19 -6.45
C ASP A 95 -17.39 -6.85 -5.21
N LEU A 96 -18.38 -5.97 -5.35
CA LEU A 96 -19.21 -5.51 -4.22
C LEU A 96 -20.06 -6.59 -3.55
N ASN A 97 -20.11 -7.82 -4.08
CA ASN A 97 -20.70 -8.94 -3.35
C ASN A 97 -19.78 -9.45 -2.24
N ASN A 98 -18.47 -9.35 -2.45
CA ASN A 98 -17.44 -9.95 -1.59
C ASN A 98 -16.47 -8.93 -0.98
N ASP A 99 -16.37 -7.74 -1.56
CA ASP A 99 -15.45 -6.70 -1.12
C ASP A 99 -16.18 -5.63 -0.32
N VAL A 100 -15.59 -5.30 0.83
CA VAL A 100 -15.95 -4.16 1.67
C VAL A 100 -14.93 -3.02 1.46
N SER A 101 -14.28 -3.04 0.29
CA SER A 101 -13.18 -2.15 -0.10
C SER A 101 -13.21 -1.85 -1.60
N CYS A 102 -12.55 -0.78 -2.03
CA CYS A 102 -12.13 -0.64 -3.42
C CYS A 102 -10.87 -1.47 -3.64
N VAL A 103 -10.86 -2.35 -4.62
CA VAL A 103 -9.73 -3.23 -4.94
C VAL A 103 -9.13 -2.81 -6.28
N PHE A 104 -7.89 -2.34 -6.25
CA PHE A 104 -7.16 -1.90 -7.43
C PHE A 104 -6.00 -2.85 -7.73
N ALA A 105 -6.01 -3.44 -8.92
CA ALA A 105 -4.84 -4.10 -9.48
C ALA A 105 -3.92 -3.04 -10.12
N ILE A 106 -2.65 -3.06 -9.74
CA ILE A 106 -1.64 -2.05 -10.07
C ILE A 106 -0.48 -2.74 -10.77
N SER A 107 -0.10 -2.21 -11.94
CA SER A 107 1.10 -2.65 -12.65
C SER A 107 1.90 -1.46 -13.19
N PRO A 108 3.23 -1.45 -13.07
CA PRO A 108 4.07 -0.51 -13.80
C PRO A 108 4.04 -0.83 -15.30
N GLU A 109 4.15 0.20 -16.13
CA GLU A 109 4.26 0.02 -17.56
C GLU A 109 5.55 -0.75 -17.91
N GLY A 110 5.43 -1.78 -18.76
CA GLY A 110 6.57 -2.58 -19.21
C GLY A 110 7.18 -3.52 -18.16
N SER A 111 6.51 -3.74 -17.03
CA SER A 111 6.96 -4.63 -15.95
C SER A 111 5.96 -5.77 -15.71
N GLU A 112 6.47 -6.91 -15.25
CA GLU A 112 5.65 -8.03 -14.76
C GLU A 112 5.25 -7.85 -13.30
N ALA A 113 5.80 -6.86 -12.60
CA ALA A 113 5.44 -6.57 -11.22
C ALA A 113 3.95 -6.20 -11.12
N ARG A 114 3.28 -6.79 -10.14
CA ARG A 114 1.85 -6.61 -9.88
C ARG A 114 1.63 -6.40 -8.39
N TRP A 115 0.72 -5.49 -8.07
CA TRP A 115 0.26 -5.27 -6.72
C TRP A 115 -1.26 -5.16 -6.69
N THR A 116 -1.84 -5.59 -5.58
CA THR A 116 -3.23 -5.31 -5.26
C THR A 116 -3.27 -4.33 -4.09
N LEU A 117 -3.94 -3.19 -4.29
CA LEU A 117 -4.22 -2.21 -3.25
C LEU A 117 -5.70 -2.30 -2.89
N LYS A 118 -6.01 -2.67 -1.64
CA LYS A 118 -7.38 -2.62 -1.11
C LYS A 118 -7.55 -1.39 -0.24
N LEU A 119 -8.59 -0.60 -0.49
CA LEU A 119 -8.94 0.61 0.25
C LEU A 119 -10.29 0.42 0.94
N SER A 120 -10.30 0.34 2.27
CA SER A 120 -11.51 0.01 3.04
C SER A 120 -12.62 1.03 2.83
N LEU A 121 -13.87 0.60 2.64
CA LEU A 121 -15.01 1.52 2.62
C LEU A 121 -15.46 1.87 4.06
N VAL A 122 -14.93 1.20 5.08
CA VAL A 122 -15.26 1.48 6.50
C VAL A 122 -14.62 2.79 6.96
N GLY A 123 -13.39 3.05 6.53
CA GLY A 123 -12.58 4.21 6.93
C GLY A 123 -11.28 4.29 6.14
N PRO A 124 -10.40 5.27 6.43
CA PRO A 124 -9.20 5.56 5.63
C PRO A 124 -8.09 4.54 5.91
N TYR A 125 -8.35 3.28 5.60
CA TYR A 125 -7.47 2.15 5.85
C TYR A 125 -7.17 1.42 4.54
N ALA A 126 -5.96 0.90 4.43
CA ALA A 126 -5.51 0.19 3.25
C ALA A 126 -4.71 -1.05 3.58
N VAL A 127 -4.63 -1.96 2.62
CA VAL A 127 -3.58 -2.98 2.54
C VAL A 127 -2.96 -2.95 1.15
N LEU A 128 -1.63 -3.07 1.09
CA LEU A 128 -0.89 -3.25 -0.15
C LEU A 128 -0.34 -4.66 -0.19
N LEU A 129 -0.65 -5.38 -1.26
CA LEU A 129 -0.28 -6.76 -1.50
C LEU A 129 0.62 -6.80 -2.73
N ARG A 130 1.80 -7.41 -2.62
CA ARG A 130 2.67 -7.72 -3.75
C ARG A 130 2.34 -9.12 -4.25
N GLU A 131 1.98 -9.21 -5.53
CA GLU A 131 1.75 -10.49 -6.20
C GLU A 131 3.11 -11.10 -6.57
N THR A 132 3.36 -12.34 -6.16
CA THR A 132 4.68 -12.97 -6.34
C THR A 132 4.76 -13.99 -7.48
N GLY A 133 3.66 -14.25 -8.18
CA GLY A 133 3.60 -15.22 -9.27
C GLY A 133 3.83 -16.69 -8.84
N ALA A 134 3.42 -17.63 -9.71
CA ALA A 134 3.55 -19.10 -9.68
C ALA A 134 3.12 -19.89 -8.42
N ARG A 135 2.94 -19.26 -7.26
CA ARG A 135 2.52 -19.93 -6.00
C ARG A 135 1.34 -19.25 -5.31
N GLY A 136 0.66 -18.31 -5.95
CA GLY A 136 -0.61 -17.75 -5.43
C GLY A 136 -0.51 -16.93 -4.14
N TRP A 137 0.69 -16.60 -3.68
CA TRP A 137 0.86 -15.89 -2.41
C TRP A 137 1.06 -14.39 -2.61
N ASP A 138 0.13 -13.63 -2.08
CA ASP A 138 0.28 -12.20 -1.87
C ASP A 138 1.12 -11.93 -0.63
N VAL A 139 2.11 -11.05 -0.78
CA VAL A 139 2.95 -10.60 0.35
C VAL A 139 2.53 -9.20 0.76
N TYR A 140 2.18 -9.03 2.03
CA TYR A 140 1.88 -7.71 2.58
C TYR A 140 3.11 -6.79 2.52
N VAL A 141 2.89 -5.57 2.05
CA VAL A 141 3.86 -4.48 2.10
C VAL A 141 3.32 -3.45 3.10
N GLN A 142 3.76 -3.52 4.36
CA GLN A 142 3.13 -2.80 5.48
C GLN A 142 3.81 -1.48 5.81
N GLY A 143 5.02 -1.26 5.28
CA GLY A 143 5.77 -0.04 5.49
C GLY A 143 7.05 0.01 4.65
N GLU A 144 7.84 1.06 4.84
CA GLU A 144 9.08 1.28 4.06
C GLU A 144 10.10 0.14 4.20
N ALA A 145 10.13 -0.52 5.37
CA ALA A 145 11.01 -1.65 5.62
C ALA A 145 10.68 -2.90 4.79
N ASP A 146 9.42 -3.07 4.38
CA ASP A 146 8.95 -4.19 3.56
C ASP A 146 9.03 -3.90 2.06
N ALA A 147 9.17 -2.62 1.70
CA ALA A 147 9.20 -2.16 0.33
C ALA A 147 10.50 -2.57 -0.37
N ARG A 148 10.36 -3.34 -1.44
CA ARG A 148 11.43 -3.87 -2.29
C ARG A 148 11.69 -3.01 -3.53
N SER A 149 10.76 -2.12 -3.90
CA SER A 149 10.90 -1.23 -5.05
C SER A 149 10.61 0.23 -4.68
N GLU A 150 11.06 1.15 -5.53
CA GLU A 150 10.67 2.56 -5.44
C GLU A 150 9.16 2.76 -5.67
N ASP A 151 8.56 1.92 -6.51
CA ASP A 151 7.12 1.97 -6.80
C ASP A 151 6.28 1.64 -5.56
N GLU A 152 6.68 0.64 -4.79
CA GLU A 152 5.99 0.31 -3.53
C GLU A 152 6.11 1.44 -2.51
N ARG A 153 7.32 1.99 -2.34
CA ARG A 153 7.51 3.17 -1.46
C ARG A 153 6.65 4.33 -1.91
N TRP A 154 6.54 4.53 -3.22
CA TRP A 154 5.69 5.57 -3.79
C TRP A 154 4.20 5.32 -3.51
N ILE A 155 3.71 4.08 -3.64
CA ILE A 155 2.30 3.72 -3.34
C ILE A 155 2.00 3.94 -1.85
N LEU A 156 2.89 3.49 -0.96
CA LEU A 156 2.76 3.70 0.49
C LEU A 156 2.72 5.21 0.82
N GLU A 157 3.63 5.98 0.22
CA GLU A 157 3.68 7.42 0.39
C GLU A 157 2.43 8.12 -0.16
N ALA A 158 1.90 7.66 -1.30
CA ALA A 158 0.65 8.17 -1.85
C ALA A 158 -0.52 7.93 -0.89
N CYS A 159 -0.62 6.75 -0.27
CA CYS A 159 -1.63 6.49 0.77
C CYS A 159 -1.48 7.45 1.94
N ARG A 160 -0.26 7.59 2.46
CA ARG A 160 0.06 8.48 3.60
C ARG A 160 -0.30 9.94 3.32
N GLN A 161 0.02 10.45 2.14
CA GLN A 161 -0.31 11.83 1.75
C GLN A 161 -1.81 12.09 1.63
N HIS A 162 -2.62 11.03 1.44
CA HIS A 162 -4.07 11.10 1.43
C HIS A 162 -4.69 10.72 2.79
N ALA A 163 -3.88 10.69 3.86
CA ALA A 163 -4.28 10.31 5.22
C ALA A 163 -4.91 8.90 5.30
N ILE A 164 -4.48 8.00 4.43
CA ILE A 164 -4.89 6.59 4.42
C ILE A 164 -3.78 5.78 5.08
N GLU A 165 -4.15 5.03 6.11
CA GLU A 165 -3.22 4.19 6.87
C GLU A 165 -3.14 2.78 6.28
N VAL A 166 -1.92 2.35 5.95
CA VAL A 166 -1.66 0.96 5.56
C VAL A 166 -1.56 0.10 6.82
N LEU A 167 -2.50 -0.81 7.00
CA LEU A 167 -2.61 -1.62 8.22
C LEU A 167 -1.63 -2.80 8.22
N ARG A 168 -1.11 -3.11 9.41
CA ARG A 168 -0.23 -4.27 9.62
C ARG A 168 -1.00 -5.56 9.75
N LEU A 169 -0.39 -6.65 9.31
CA LEU A 169 -0.99 -7.99 9.35
C LEU A 169 -1.32 -8.47 10.77
N ASP A 170 -0.50 -8.16 11.78
CA ASP A 170 -0.77 -8.56 13.15
C ASP A 170 -2.04 -7.89 13.71
N VAL A 171 -2.29 -6.63 13.32
CA VAL A 171 -3.56 -5.96 13.64
C VAL A 171 -4.71 -6.62 12.89
N LEU A 172 -4.56 -6.85 11.59
CA LEU A 172 -5.59 -7.45 10.74
C LEU A 172 -5.99 -8.88 11.15
N LYS A 173 -5.08 -9.60 11.81
CA LYS A 173 -5.32 -10.93 12.38
C LYS A 173 -6.16 -10.93 13.65
N THR A 174 -6.49 -9.76 14.22
CA THR A 174 -7.28 -9.67 15.45
C THR A 174 -8.69 -10.21 15.19
N PRO A 175 -9.15 -11.24 15.93
CA PRO A 175 -10.50 -11.78 15.79
C PRO A 175 -11.57 -10.74 16.14
N ILE A 176 -12.70 -10.80 15.45
CA ILE A 176 -13.89 -10.01 15.77
C ILE A 176 -15.14 -10.88 15.66
N GLY A 177 -16.13 -10.64 16.53
CA GLY A 177 -17.38 -11.39 16.51
C GLY A 177 -18.38 -10.95 15.43
N LEU A 178 -17.91 -10.39 14.30
CA LEU A 178 -18.77 -9.97 13.19
C LEU A 178 -19.27 -11.22 12.47
N ARG A 179 -20.57 -11.26 12.12
CA ARG A 179 -21.11 -12.30 11.25
C ARG A 179 -21.05 -11.85 9.80
N LEU A 180 -20.49 -12.67 8.94
CA LEU A 180 -20.46 -12.45 7.50
C LEU A 180 -21.16 -13.62 6.78
N PHE A 181 -21.33 -13.53 5.47
CA PHE A 181 -22.07 -14.53 4.70
C PHE A 181 -21.19 -15.71 4.29
N ASP A 182 -19.98 -15.43 3.82
CA ASP A 182 -19.09 -16.42 3.20
C ASP A 182 -17.86 -16.78 4.08
N THR A 183 -17.71 -16.09 5.22
CA THR A 183 -16.66 -16.36 6.22
C THR A 183 -17.21 -17.12 7.42
N ASP A 184 -16.53 -18.19 7.82
CA ASP A 184 -16.87 -18.94 9.02
C ASP A 184 -16.69 -18.07 10.28
N PRO A 185 -17.64 -18.06 11.24
CA PRO A 185 -17.59 -17.15 12.39
C PRO A 185 -16.30 -17.19 13.23
N GLU A 186 -15.57 -18.32 13.20
CA GLU A 186 -14.28 -18.48 13.89
C GLU A 186 -13.09 -17.87 13.14
N ASN A 187 -13.24 -17.65 11.84
CA ASN A 187 -12.22 -17.09 10.95
C ASN A 187 -12.37 -15.57 10.76
N VAL A 188 -13.48 -14.98 11.21
CA VAL A 188 -13.73 -13.54 11.06
C VAL A 188 -12.74 -12.72 11.90
N ARG A 189 -11.91 -11.94 11.21
CA ARG A 189 -10.92 -11.03 11.78
C ARG A 189 -11.17 -9.60 11.32
N LEU A 190 -10.39 -8.65 11.84
CA LEU A 190 -10.44 -7.25 11.41
C LEU A 190 -10.24 -7.10 9.90
N TYR A 191 -9.45 -7.96 9.26
CA TYR A 191 -9.32 -7.97 7.80
C TYR A 191 -10.66 -8.09 7.10
N GLN A 192 -11.48 -9.08 7.47
CA GLN A 192 -12.71 -9.34 6.73
C GLN A 192 -13.71 -8.19 6.85
N ALA A 193 -13.86 -7.64 8.05
CA ALA A 193 -14.70 -6.45 8.26
C ALA A 193 -14.25 -5.21 7.51
N LEU A 194 -12.96 -5.08 7.21
CA LEU A 194 -12.41 -3.89 6.57
C LEU A 194 -12.28 -4.03 5.06
N PHE A 195 -12.11 -5.24 4.53
CA PHE A 195 -11.72 -5.43 3.14
C PHE A 195 -12.56 -6.45 2.37
N SER A 196 -12.94 -7.59 2.95
CA SER A 196 -13.57 -8.66 2.17
C SER A 196 -14.26 -9.73 3.01
N ASP A 197 -15.39 -10.25 2.55
CA ASP A 197 -16.05 -11.46 3.07
C ASP A 197 -15.43 -12.73 2.47
N ASN A 198 -14.12 -12.89 2.62
CA ASN A 198 -13.41 -14.11 2.24
C ASN A 198 -12.80 -14.76 3.48
N ASP A 199 -12.90 -16.08 3.55
CA ASP A 199 -12.57 -16.84 4.76
C ASP A 199 -11.07 -16.81 5.13
N TYR A 200 -10.21 -16.45 4.17
CA TYR A 200 -8.77 -16.47 4.33
C TYR A 200 -8.15 -15.09 4.22
N LEU A 201 -7.06 -14.87 4.94
CA LEU A 201 -6.19 -13.74 4.66
C LEU A 201 -5.40 -14.00 3.37
N PRO A 202 -5.08 -12.94 2.59
CA PRO A 202 -4.06 -13.02 1.57
C PRO A 202 -2.80 -13.73 2.10
N GLY A 203 -2.36 -14.78 1.42
CA GLY A 203 -1.21 -15.58 1.85
C GLY A 203 -1.53 -16.83 2.70
N GLU A 204 -2.80 -17.11 3.06
CA GLU A 204 -3.15 -18.26 3.93
C GLU A 204 -3.81 -19.46 3.18
N TYR A 205 -4.24 -19.29 1.92
CA TYR A 205 -5.07 -20.26 1.18
C TYR A 205 -4.49 -21.70 1.04
N ASP A 206 -3.20 -21.92 0.71
CA ASP A 206 -2.67 -23.30 0.60
C ASP A 206 -2.07 -23.88 1.89
N ALA A 207 -2.03 -23.14 3.01
CA ALA A 207 -1.51 -23.68 4.27
C ALA A 207 -2.41 -24.78 4.83
N GLU A 208 -3.71 -24.71 4.52
CA GLU A 208 -4.72 -25.67 4.97
C GLU A 208 -5.22 -26.61 3.85
N HIS A 209 -5.05 -26.23 2.58
CA HIS A 209 -5.65 -26.95 1.44
C HIS A 209 -4.65 -27.62 0.47
N GLY A 210 -3.34 -27.47 0.69
CA GLY A 210 -2.31 -28.36 0.13
C GLY A 210 -1.97 -28.14 -1.35
N ALA A 211 -0.65 -28.05 -1.59
CA ALA A 211 0.00 -28.26 -2.88
C ALA A 211 -0.07 -29.72 -3.36
#